data_AF-A0A177AQU2-F1
#
_entry.id   AF-A0A177AQU2-F1
#
_cell.length_a   1.000
_cell.length_b   1.000
_cell.length_c   1.000
_cell.angle_alpha   90.00
_cell.angle_beta   90.00
_cell.angle_gamma   90.00
#
_symmetry.space_group_name_H-M   'P 1'
#
loop_
_entity.id
_entity.type
_entity.pdbx_description
1 polymer ?
#
loop_
_entity_poly.entity_id
_entity_poly.type
_entity_poly.pdbx_seq_one_letter_code
_entity_poly.pdbx_strand_id
1 'polypeptide(L)'
;MAIEKIKFIKCLEHDELCFFKTCSTDGPKFGKSYYICSNKNTCKFIIRIEDKIDNRCVNHNAFIDLCKISLNHRQPRQYFRCIIKKAQDGKWCGLIERPDLKYLKTEKSVLFNVFIFKKSIRFCIL
;
A
#
# COMPACT_ATOMS: atom_id res chain seq x y z
N MET A 1 15.99 -0.72 4.93
CA MET A 1 15.03 -1.48 5.79
C MET A 1 13.94 -2.13 4.93
N ALA A 2 13.30 -3.22 5.38
CA ALA A 2 12.25 -3.94 4.61
C ALA A 2 11.13 -3.02 4.06
N ILE A 3 10.73 -2.00 4.84
CA ILE A 3 9.67 -1.03 4.48
C ILE A 3 10.00 -0.15 3.26
N GLU A 4 11.28 0.03 2.94
CA GLU A 4 11.72 0.93 1.84
C GLU A 4 11.39 0.38 0.46
N LYS A 5 11.22 -0.96 0.32
CA LYS A 5 10.92 -1.62 -0.95
C LYS A 5 9.48 -1.42 -1.44
N ILE A 6 8.61 -0.84 -0.61
CA ILE A 6 7.24 -0.51 -1.00
C ILE A 6 7.30 0.67 -1.97
N LYS A 7 6.95 0.39 -3.24
CA LYS A 7 6.77 1.39 -4.28
C LYS A 7 5.40 2.06 -4.15
N PHE A 8 5.18 3.06 -4.98
CA PHE A 8 4.01 3.92 -4.87
C PHE A 8 3.37 4.07 -6.23
N ILE A 9 2.06 3.91 -6.26
CA ILE A 9 1.29 3.90 -7.49
C ILE A 9 0.11 4.84 -7.34
N LYS A 10 -0.13 5.66 -8.37
CA LYS A 10 -1.35 6.47 -8.47
C LYS A 10 -2.46 5.67 -9.14
N CYS A 11 -3.68 5.90 -8.70
CA CYS A 11 -4.86 5.38 -9.37
C CYS A 11 -5.06 6.09 -10.71
N LEU A 12 -5.26 5.32 -11.79
CA LEU A 12 -5.50 5.90 -13.12
C LEU A 12 -6.80 6.72 -13.22
N GLU A 13 -7.79 6.40 -12.38
CA GLU A 13 -9.10 7.07 -12.42
C GLU A 13 -9.16 8.34 -11.56
N HIS A 14 -8.38 8.40 -10.48
CA HIS A 14 -8.51 9.45 -9.45
C HIS A 14 -7.24 10.29 -9.29
N ASP A 15 -6.12 9.90 -9.92
CA ASP A 15 -4.78 10.48 -9.74
C ASP A 15 -4.31 10.55 -8.27
N GLU A 16 -4.97 9.79 -7.38
CA GLU A 16 -4.63 9.67 -5.96
C GLU A 16 -3.71 8.48 -5.69
N LEU A 17 -2.88 8.59 -4.65
CA LEU A 17 -1.99 7.51 -4.25
C LEU A 17 -2.76 6.31 -3.66
N CYS A 18 -2.50 5.14 -4.23
CA CYS A 18 -3.04 3.88 -3.76
C CYS A 18 -2.41 3.46 -2.42
N PHE A 19 -3.20 2.73 -1.64
CA PHE A 19 -2.72 1.97 -0.50
C PHE A 19 -1.96 0.74 -0.95
N PHE A 20 -0.88 0.41 -0.26
CA PHE A 20 -0.28 -0.92 -0.32
C PHE A 20 -0.96 -1.80 0.73
N LYS A 21 -1.50 -2.95 0.33
CA LYS A 21 -2.14 -3.93 1.22
C LYS A 21 -1.55 -5.31 1.02
N THR A 22 -1.22 -6.00 2.10
CA THR A 22 -0.87 -7.43 2.07
C THR A 22 -2.01 -8.22 2.68
N CYS A 23 -2.48 -9.24 1.97
CA CYS A 23 -3.50 -10.13 2.52
C CYS A 23 -2.87 -11.00 3.62
N SER A 24 -3.22 -10.70 4.86
CA SER A 24 -2.80 -11.46 6.04
C SER A 24 -3.80 -12.53 6.48
N THR A 25 -4.96 -12.60 5.83
CA THR A 25 -6.01 -13.57 6.14
C THR A 25 -5.68 -14.91 5.48
N ASP A 26 -5.85 -15.99 6.23
CA ASP A 26 -5.67 -17.36 5.72
C ASP A 26 -6.57 -17.61 4.51
N GLY A 27 -5.98 -18.17 3.45
CA GLY A 27 -6.65 -18.43 2.20
C GLY A 27 -5.71 -18.38 1.00
N PRO A 28 -6.22 -18.59 -0.23
CA PRO A 28 -5.40 -18.68 -1.44
C PRO A 28 -4.70 -17.35 -1.81
N LYS A 29 -5.02 -16.27 -1.11
CA LYS A 29 -4.40 -14.95 -1.28
C LYS A 29 -3.45 -14.57 -0.16
N PHE A 30 -3.26 -15.43 0.85
CA PHE A 30 -2.35 -15.17 1.97
C PHE A 30 -0.94 -14.82 1.47
N GLY A 31 -0.35 -13.78 2.07
CA GLY A 31 0.99 -13.28 1.73
C GLY A 31 1.09 -12.50 0.42
N LYS A 32 0.01 -12.38 -0.35
CA LYS A 32 0.02 -11.59 -1.60
C LYS A 32 -0.19 -10.11 -1.31
N SER A 33 0.55 -9.28 -2.04
CA SER A 33 0.53 -7.83 -1.89
C SER A 33 -0.13 -7.14 -3.09
N TYR A 34 -0.82 -6.04 -2.82
CA TYR A 34 -1.65 -5.33 -3.77
C TYR A 34 -1.55 -3.81 -3.57
N TYR A 35 -1.65 -3.05 -4.65
CA TYR A 35 -2.02 -1.64 -4.57
C TYR A 35 -3.52 -1.49 -4.78
N ILE A 36 -4.19 -0.78 -3.88
CA ILE A 36 -5.65 -0.59 -3.88
C ILE A 36 -5.92 0.91 -3.83
N CYS A 37 -6.83 1.40 -4.66
CA CYS A 37 -7.22 2.82 -4.64
C CYS A 37 -7.69 3.25 -3.24
N SER A 38 -7.39 4.51 -2.89
CA SER A 38 -7.92 5.18 -1.70
C SER A 38 -9.44 5.14 -1.67
N ASN A 39 -10.09 5.37 -2.82
CA ASN A 39 -11.52 5.43 -2.97
C ASN A 39 -12.14 4.05 -3.28
N LYS A 40 -11.83 3.03 -2.47
CA LYS A 40 -12.20 1.62 -2.72
C LYS A 40 -13.70 1.35 -2.88
N ASN A 41 -14.57 2.26 -2.45
CA ASN A 41 -16.03 2.10 -2.54
C ASN A 41 -16.55 2.40 -3.95
N THR A 42 -15.90 3.32 -4.66
CA THR A 42 -16.29 3.77 -6.01
C THR A 42 -15.28 3.32 -7.07
N CYS A 43 -14.03 3.05 -6.68
CA CYS A 43 -12.94 2.66 -7.55
C CYS A 43 -12.56 1.17 -7.38
N LYS A 44 -12.51 0.44 -8.50
CA LYS A 44 -12.07 -0.97 -8.54
C LYS A 44 -10.62 -1.12 -8.99
N PHE A 45 -9.86 -0.03 -9.03
CA PHE A 45 -8.45 -0.05 -9.39
C PHE A 45 -7.64 -0.85 -8.36
N ILE A 46 -7.14 -2.00 -8.78
CA ILE A 46 -6.30 -2.87 -7.97
C ILE A 46 -5.17 -3.42 -8.84
N ILE A 47 -3.97 -3.42 -8.27
CA ILE A 47 -2.76 -3.94 -8.87
C ILE A 47 -2.25 -5.05 -7.99
N ARG A 48 -1.96 -6.21 -8.55
CA ARG A 48 -1.26 -7.26 -7.84
C ARG A 48 0.24 -7.08 -8.00
N ILE A 49 0.96 -7.29 -6.91
CA ILE A 49 2.42 -7.36 -6.92
C ILE A 49 2.80 -8.83 -7.04
N GLU A 50 3.57 -9.16 -8.08
CA GLU A 50 4.06 -10.53 -8.31
C GLU A 50 5.27 -10.83 -7.43
N ASP A 51 6.14 -9.84 -7.25
CA ASP A 51 7.33 -9.96 -6.40
C ASP A 51 6.97 -10.08 -4.93
N LYS A 52 7.67 -10.99 -4.24
CA LYS A 52 7.63 -11.05 -2.78
C LYS A 52 8.39 -9.87 -2.20
N ILE A 53 7.66 -8.85 -1.77
CA ILE A 53 8.23 -7.72 -1.03
C ILE A 53 8.38 -8.16 0.42
N ASP A 54 9.61 -8.17 0.91
CA ASP A 54 9.85 -8.25 2.35
C ASP A 54 9.36 -6.96 2.99
N ASN A 55 8.23 -7.03 3.70
CA ASN A 55 7.52 -5.88 4.26
C ASN A 55 7.25 -6.11 5.75
N ARG A 56 8.31 -6.04 6.57
CA ARG A 56 8.19 -6.17 8.02
C ARG A 56 8.10 -4.83 8.73
N CYS A 57 7.24 -4.77 9.73
CA CYS A 57 7.07 -3.65 10.63
C CYS A 57 8.30 -3.52 11.54
N VAL A 58 8.90 -2.33 11.57
CA VAL A 58 10.09 -2.05 12.40
C VAL A 58 9.80 -2.28 13.89
N ASN A 59 8.62 -1.86 14.37
CA ASN A 59 8.30 -1.92 15.80
C ASN A 59 7.92 -3.32 16.32
N HIS A 60 7.46 -4.22 15.45
CA HIS A 60 6.82 -5.47 15.86
C HIS A 60 7.36 -6.71 15.12
N ASN A 61 8.31 -6.52 14.20
CA ASN A 61 8.88 -7.54 13.33
C ASN A 61 7.85 -8.43 12.58
N ALA A 62 6.62 -7.93 12.43
CA ALA A 62 5.49 -8.63 11.83
C ALA A 62 5.17 -8.07 10.44
N PHE A 63 4.47 -8.84 9.60
CA PHE A 63 4.09 -8.38 8.26
C PHE A 63 3.26 -7.10 8.29
N ILE A 64 3.52 -6.20 7.35
CA ILE A 64 2.72 -5.00 7.11
C ILE A 64 1.44 -5.43 6.41
N ASP A 65 0.30 -5.17 7.05
CA ASP A 65 -1.03 -5.37 6.46
C ASP A 65 -1.39 -4.20 5.53
N LEU A 66 -1.10 -2.97 5.96
CA LEU A 66 -1.53 -1.77 5.25
C LEU A 66 -0.46 -0.69 5.31
N CYS A 67 -0.26 0.00 4.19
CA CYS A 67 0.64 1.14 4.08
C CYS A 67 0.01 2.24 3.20
N LYS A 68 0.18 3.50 3.61
CA LYS A 68 -0.33 4.71 2.95
C LYS A 68 0.79 5.72 2.80
N ILE A 69 0.86 6.44 1.68
CA ILE A 69 1.59 7.70 1.65
C ILE A 69 0.64 8.88 1.77
N SER A 70 1.07 9.89 2.51
CA SER A 70 0.53 11.25 2.44
C SER A 70 1.56 12.17 1.77
N LEU A 71 1.16 12.82 0.68
CA LEU A 71 1.93 13.89 0.04
C LEU A 71 1.58 15.24 0.69
N ASN A 72 1.86 15.41 1.99
CA ASN A 72 1.62 16.70 2.66
C ASN A 72 2.56 17.80 2.11
N HIS A 73 2.13 19.08 2.13
CA HIS A 73 2.83 20.27 1.63
C HIS A 73 4.26 20.42 2.14
N ARG A 74 4.57 19.94 3.36
CA ARG A 74 5.92 20.02 3.93
C ARG A 74 6.84 18.89 3.45
N GLN A 75 6.44 17.62 3.66
CA GLN A 75 7.23 16.45 3.27
C GLN A 75 6.32 15.22 3.09
N PRO A 76 6.61 14.32 2.13
CA PRO A 76 5.91 13.06 2.00
C PRO A 76 6.16 12.16 3.21
N ARG A 77 5.12 11.44 3.62
CA ARG A 77 5.15 10.56 4.79
C ARG A 77 4.51 9.23 4.48
N GLN A 78 5.16 8.15 4.85
CA GLN A 78 4.66 6.79 4.74
C GLN A 78 4.17 6.30 6.10
N TYR A 79 2.89 5.98 6.18
CA TYR A 79 2.25 5.36 7.33
C TYR A 79 2.14 3.87 7.09
N PHE A 80 2.41 3.06 8.11
CA PHE A 80 2.33 1.61 8.00
C PHE A 80 1.66 0.99 9.22
N ARG A 81 0.95 -0.10 9.00
CA ARG A 81 0.26 -0.91 10.03
C ARG A 81 0.58 -2.36 9.80
N CYS A 82 0.97 -3.06 10.86
CA CYS A 82 1.23 -4.49 10.84
C CYS A 82 0.00 -5.31 11.22
N ILE A 83 0.08 -6.62 10.97
CA ILE A 83 -0.97 -7.58 11.32
C ILE A 83 -1.31 -7.60 12.82
N ILE A 84 -0.33 -7.35 13.69
CA ILE A 84 -0.55 -7.30 15.14
C ILE A 84 -1.42 -6.09 15.50
N LYS A 85 -1.08 -4.90 14.99
CA LYS A 85 -1.87 -3.68 15.22
C LYS A 85 -3.24 -3.74 14.56
N LYS A 86 -3.35 -4.38 13.39
CA LYS A 86 -4.64 -4.67 12.76
C LYS A 86 -5.55 -5.47 13.70
N ALA A 87 -5.03 -6.50 14.36
CA ALA A 87 -5.79 -7.36 15.28
C ALA A 87 -6.09 -6.69 16.64
N GLN A 88 -5.28 -5.72 17.07
CA GLN A 88 -5.45 -5.04 18.36
C GLN A 88 -6.43 -3.85 18.29
N ASP A 89 -6.05 -2.78 17.61
CA ASP A 89 -6.74 -1.48 17.66
C ASP A 89 -6.93 -0.85 16.28
N GLY A 90 -6.40 -1.48 15.22
CA GLY A 90 -6.46 -1.00 13.85
C GLY A 90 -5.60 0.24 13.55
N LYS A 91 -4.82 0.75 14.52
CA LYS A 91 -4.04 1.99 14.40
C LYS A 91 -2.76 1.78 13.57
N TRP A 92 -2.17 2.89 13.13
CA TRP A 92 -0.86 2.88 12.48
C TRP A 92 0.24 2.49 13.47
N CYS A 93 1.17 1.63 13.05
CA CYS A 93 2.35 1.29 13.84
C CYS A 93 3.36 2.43 13.88
N GLY A 94 3.46 3.19 12.80
CA GLY A 94 4.45 4.22 12.67
C GLY A 94 4.36 4.99 11.36
N LEU A 95 5.33 5.88 11.24
CA LEU A 95 5.48 6.89 10.21
C LEU A 95 6.96 6.90 9.80
N ILE A 96 7.24 6.91 8.51
CA ILE A 96 8.58 7.13 7.95
C ILE A 96 8.51 8.33 7.02
N GLU A 97 9.46 9.23 7.14
CA GLU A 97 9.61 10.33 6.20
C GLU A 97 10.13 9.79 4.87
N ARG A 98 9.52 10.24 3.77
CA ARG A 98 9.88 9.80 2.42
C ARG A 98 10.25 11.00 1.55
N PRO A 99 11.37 11.69 1.85
CA PRO A 99 11.79 12.86 1.09
C PRO A 99 12.06 12.53 -0.39
N ASP A 100 12.41 11.28 -0.69
CA ASP A 100 12.56 10.70 -2.04
C ASP A 100 11.32 10.87 -2.92
N LEU A 101 10.14 11.06 -2.31
CA LEU A 101 8.86 11.15 -3.01
C LEU A 101 8.38 12.57 -3.23
N LYS A 102 9.20 13.57 -2.90
CA LYS A 102 8.82 14.98 -3.02
C LYS A 102 8.49 15.35 -4.46
N TYR A 103 9.16 14.72 -5.42
CA TYR A 103 8.99 14.93 -6.87
C TYR A 103 7.74 14.25 -7.46
N LEU A 104 7.14 13.27 -6.77
CA LEU A 104 5.87 12.65 -7.21
C LEU A 104 4.66 13.59 -7.11
N LYS A 105 4.82 14.73 -6.42
CA LYS A 105 3.85 15.83 -6.45
C LYS A 105 3.83 16.56 -7.78
N THR A 106 4.99 16.65 -8.44
CA THR A 106 5.21 17.46 -9.64
C THR A 106 5.09 16.65 -10.92
N GLU A 107 5.32 15.34 -10.88
CA GLU A 107 5.30 14.49 -12.07
C GLU A 107 3.99 13.69 -12.19
N LYS A 108 3.26 13.91 -13.28
CA LYS A 108 2.00 13.22 -13.66
C LYS A 108 2.21 11.79 -14.21
N SER A 109 3.41 11.24 -14.14
CA SER A 109 3.72 10.08 -14.98
C SER A 109 4.81 9.21 -14.36
N VAL A 110 4.38 8.20 -13.60
CA VAL A 110 5.15 6.95 -13.54
C VAL A 110 4.16 5.82 -13.84
N LEU A 111 3.95 5.62 -15.14
CA LEU A 111 3.35 4.40 -15.68
C LEU A 111 4.35 3.26 -15.48
N PHE A 112 4.29 2.58 -14.34
CA PHE A 112 4.76 1.21 -14.30
C PHE A 112 3.73 0.35 -15.02
N ASN A 113 4.18 -0.54 -15.91
CA ASN A 113 3.33 -1.49 -16.63
C ASN A 113 2.54 -2.34 -15.64
N VAL A 114 1.30 -1.94 -15.41
CA VAL A 114 0.37 -2.58 -14.51
C VAL A 114 -0.57 -3.43 -15.35
N PHE A 115 -0.39 -4.74 -15.30
CA PHE A 115 -1.42 -5.67 -15.76
C PHE A 115 -2.63 -5.57 -14.81
N ILE A 116 -3.67 -4.86 -15.24
CA ILE A 116 -4.93 -4.75 -14.50
C ILE A 116 -5.66 -6.10 -14.57
N PHE A 117 -5.51 -6.91 -13.53
CA PHE A 117 -6.39 -8.05 -13.32
C PHE A 117 -7.74 -7.55 -12.78
N LYS A 118 -8.73 -7.38 -13.68
CA LYS A 118 -10.15 -7.28 -13.32
C LYS A 118 -10.65 -8.62 -12.77
N LYS A 119 -10.23 -9.02 -11.57
CA LYS A 119 -10.83 -10.16 -10.86
C LYS A 119 -11.25 -9.72 -9.47
N SER A 120 -12.53 -9.91 -9.17
CA SER A 120 -13.22 -9.51 -7.94
C SER A 120 -12.41 -9.84 -6.67
N ILE A 121 -11.85 -8.81 -6.02
CA ILE A 121 -11.16 -8.95 -4.72
C ILE A 121 -12.16 -8.57 -3.63
N ARG A 122 -13.16 -9.42 -3.38
CA ARG A 122 -14.06 -9.23 -2.22
C ARG A 122 -13.43 -9.72 -0.91
N PHE A 123 -12.49 -10.67 -0.96
CA PHE A 123 -12.00 -11.37 0.24
C PHE A 123 -10.76 -10.78 0.94
N CYS A 124 -10.09 -9.77 0.37
CA CYS A 124 -8.97 -9.11 1.04
C CYS A 124 -9.28 -7.67 1.48
N ILE A 125 -10.51 -7.17 1.31
CA ILE A 125 -10.83 -5.73 1.50
C ILE A 125 -11.52 -5.45 2.84
N LEU A 126 -11.97 -6.50 3.54
CA LEU A 126 -12.42 -6.42 4.93
C LEU A 126 -11.22 -6.37 5.88
#